data_AF-A0A7V3X9K7-F1
#
_entry.id   AF-A0A7V3X9K7-F1
#
_cell.length_a   1.000
_cell.length_b   1.000
_cell.length_c   1.000
_cell.angle_alpha   90.00
_cell.angle_beta   90.00
_cell.angle_gamma   90.00
#
_symmetry.space_group_name_H-M   'P 1'
#
loop_
_entity.id
_entity.type
_entity.pdbx_description
1 polymer ?
#
loop_
_entity_poly.entity_id
_entity_poly.type
_entity_poly.pdbx_seq_one_letter_code
_entity_poly.pdbx_strand_id
1 'polypeptide(L)'
;MKKLFLFLGIGLLHLSAVAQKTDLSEYTGTYVFPEGSVVASVEVTLADTVLTMSSEAGSSIITREGRDTFFIVEFNGIAIFKRDSADKVNAVHIEAGGYVLEGKKQEKESGGVAAYFFQKKDSGFFRKEKALE
;
A
#
# COMPACT_ATOMS: atom_id res chain seq x y z
N MET A 1 16.51 62.79 -35.89
CA MET A 1 15.61 61.96 -36.74
C MET A 1 15.25 60.72 -35.93
N LYS A 2 14.09 60.71 -35.25
CA LYS A 2 12.85 60.01 -35.67
C LYS A 2 13.06 58.55 -36.11
N LYS A 3 12.46 57.66 -35.29
CA LYS A 3 12.00 56.28 -35.53
C LYS A 3 13.00 55.15 -35.25
N LEU A 4 12.70 54.32 -34.25
CA LEU A 4 12.19 52.98 -34.51
C LEU A 4 11.48 52.40 -33.28
N PHE A 5 10.27 51.86 -33.51
CA PHE A 5 9.52 50.98 -32.63
C PHE A 5 10.26 49.64 -32.46
N LEU A 6 10.23 49.01 -31.28
CA LEU A 6 10.09 47.55 -31.18
C LEU A 6 9.67 47.06 -29.78
N PHE A 7 8.41 46.62 -29.71
CA PHE A 7 7.84 45.45 -29.02
C PHE A 7 8.41 44.89 -27.69
N LEU A 8 7.46 44.74 -26.75
CA LEU A 8 7.13 43.48 -26.06
C LEU A 8 8.16 42.93 -25.05
N GLY A 9 7.99 43.33 -23.80
CA GLY A 9 8.51 42.61 -22.63
C GLY A 9 7.36 42.14 -21.74
N ILE A 10 6.46 41.30 -22.25
CA ILE A 10 5.57 40.52 -21.37
C ILE A 10 6.45 39.42 -20.78
N GLY A 11 6.92 39.63 -19.56
CA GLY A 11 7.56 38.58 -18.78
C GLY A 11 6.55 37.45 -18.56
N LEU A 12 6.74 36.34 -19.27
CA LEU A 12 6.09 35.08 -18.93
C LEU A 12 6.57 34.67 -17.54
N LEU A 13 5.73 34.91 -16.54
CA LEU A 13 5.75 34.15 -15.29
C LEU A 13 5.42 32.71 -15.65
N HIS A 14 6.45 31.91 -15.91
CA HIS A 14 6.31 30.47 -16.00
C HIS A 14 5.98 29.95 -14.60
N LEU A 15 4.68 29.83 -14.27
CA LEU A 15 4.26 28.91 -13.22
C LEU A 15 4.56 27.50 -13.71
N SER A 16 5.73 26.98 -13.35
CA SER A 16 6.02 25.56 -13.45
C SER A 16 5.05 24.84 -12.52
N ALA A 17 3.92 24.39 -13.05
CA ALA A 17 3.06 23.43 -12.38
C ALA A 17 3.88 22.14 -12.23
N VAL A 18 4.54 21.97 -11.09
CA VAL A 18 5.11 20.69 -10.70
C VAL A 18 3.91 19.77 -10.46
N ALA A 19 3.52 19.03 -11.49
CA ALA A 19 2.65 17.88 -11.31
C ALA A 19 3.41 16.91 -10.39
N GLN A 20 3.10 16.94 -9.10
CA GLN A 20 3.56 15.92 -8.16
C GLN A 20 2.91 14.61 -8.59
N LYS A 21 3.68 13.80 -9.33
CA LYS A 21 3.29 12.43 -9.64
C LYS A 21 3.33 11.66 -8.32
N THR A 22 2.17 11.53 -7.68
CA THR A 22 2.02 10.69 -6.49
C THR A 22 2.35 9.25 -6.88
N ASP A 23 3.30 8.63 -6.18
CA ASP A 23 3.73 7.29 -6.49
C ASP A 23 2.64 6.30 -6.03
N LEU A 24 2.14 5.48 -6.94
CA LEU A 24 1.13 4.46 -6.62
C LEU A 24 1.69 3.39 -5.67
N SER A 25 3.02 3.26 -5.58
CA SER A 25 3.67 2.33 -4.68
C SER A 25 3.37 2.64 -3.20
N GLU A 26 3.08 3.90 -2.85
CA GLU A 26 2.78 4.35 -1.49
C GLU A 26 1.54 3.65 -0.89
N TYR A 27 0.59 3.24 -1.73
CA TYR A 27 -0.65 2.58 -1.30
C TYR A 27 -0.48 1.07 -1.12
N THR A 28 0.59 0.48 -1.66
CA THR A 28 0.81 -0.97 -1.61
C THR A 28 1.07 -1.47 -0.19
N GLY A 29 0.56 -2.64 0.15
CA GLY A 29 0.71 -3.26 1.47
C GLY A 29 -0.56 -3.94 1.96
N THR A 30 -0.45 -4.58 3.12
CA THR A 30 -1.58 -5.24 3.79
C THR A 30 -2.22 -4.27 4.78
N TYR A 31 -3.53 -4.15 4.74
CA TYR A 31 -4.32 -3.34 5.66
C TYR A 31 -5.17 -4.28 6.51
N VAL A 32 -5.00 -4.19 7.82
CA VAL A 32 -5.64 -5.09 8.80
C VAL A 32 -6.79 -4.36 9.47
N PHE A 33 -7.95 -5.00 9.52
CA PHE A 33 -9.16 -4.47 10.14
C PHE A 33 -9.30 -4.97 11.59
N PRO A 34 -10.09 -4.29 12.45
CA PRO A 34 -10.39 -4.76 13.80
C PRO A 34 -11.04 -6.15 13.81
N GLU A 35 -10.82 -6.91 14.89
CA GLU A 35 -11.50 -8.19 15.09
C GLU A 35 -13.02 -8.04 15.00
N GLY A 36 -13.69 -9.02 14.40
CA GLY A 36 -15.13 -9.00 14.14
C GLY A 36 -15.56 -8.25 12.87
N SER A 37 -14.62 -7.70 12.11
CA SER A 37 -14.88 -7.17 10.76
C SER A 37 -15.26 -8.29 9.77
N VAL A 38 -16.00 -7.95 8.72
CA VAL A 38 -16.45 -8.94 7.71
C VAL A 38 -15.32 -9.53 6.87
N VAL A 39 -14.17 -8.86 6.84
CA VAL A 39 -12.90 -9.36 6.30
C VAL A 39 -11.79 -9.00 7.29
N ALA A 40 -10.80 -9.87 7.45
CA ALA A 40 -9.70 -9.64 8.40
C ALA A 40 -8.67 -8.62 7.86
N SER A 41 -8.39 -8.68 6.55
CA SER A 41 -7.43 -7.79 5.91
C SER A 41 -7.70 -7.66 4.40
N VAL A 42 -7.11 -6.62 3.82
CA VAL A 42 -6.99 -6.44 2.37
C VAL A 42 -5.53 -6.22 2.01
N GLU A 43 -5.06 -6.89 0.97
CA GLU A 43 -3.77 -6.62 0.35
C GLU A 43 -3.94 -5.71 -0.87
N VAL A 44 -3.16 -4.64 -0.91
CA VAL A 44 -3.05 -3.74 -2.07
C VAL A 44 -1.74 -4.04 -2.78
N THR A 45 -1.83 -4.44 -4.05
CA THR A 45 -0.68 -4.72 -4.92
C THR A 45 -0.66 -3.77 -6.12
N LEU A 46 0.53 -3.54 -6.67
CA LEU A 46 0.74 -2.74 -7.87
C LEU A 46 1.40 -3.63 -8.94
N ALA A 47 0.74 -3.80 -10.07
CA ALA A 47 1.30 -4.45 -11.25
C ALA A 47 1.22 -3.46 -12.42
N ASP A 48 2.36 -3.23 -13.08
CA ASP A 48 2.55 -2.19 -14.10
C ASP A 48 2.14 -0.80 -13.62
N THR A 49 0.87 -0.44 -13.78
CA THR A 49 0.26 0.83 -13.36
C THR A 49 -1.12 0.65 -12.72
N VAL A 50 -1.52 -0.60 -12.46
CA VAL A 50 -2.83 -0.96 -11.96
C VAL A 50 -2.71 -1.40 -10.52
N LEU A 51 -3.46 -0.71 -9.65
CA LEU A 51 -3.61 -1.12 -8.26
C LEU A 51 -4.75 -2.13 -8.14
N THR A 52 -4.49 -3.19 -7.39
CA THR A 52 -5.46 -4.25 -7.11
C THR A 52 -5.59 -4.45 -5.61
N MET A 53 -6.82 -4.45 -5.12
CA MET A 53 -7.20 -4.81 -3.76
C MET A 53 -7.70 -6.26 -3.73
N SER A 54 -7.15 -7.07 -2.83
CA SER A 54 -7.51 -8.48 -2.65
C SER A 54 -7.80 -8.80 -1.19
N SER A 55 -8.86 -9.55 -0.93
CA SER A 55 -9.26 -10.05 0.39
C SER A 55 -9.92 -11.42 0.27
N GLU A 56 -10.31 -12.00 1.40
CA GLU A 56 -11.09 -13.25 1.44
C GLU A 56 -12.47 -13.11 0.76
N ALA A 57 -13.01 -11.89 0.65
CA ALA A 57 -14.28 -11.63 -0.02
C ALA A 57 -14.14 -11.52 -1.56
N GLY A 58 -12.92 -11.39 -2.08
CA GLY A 58 -12.65 -11.25 -3.51
C GLY A 58 -11.57 -10.21 -3.82
N SER A 59 -11.37 -9.95 -5.11
CA SER A 59 -10.37 -9.02 -5.62
C SER A 59 -10.99 -8.02 -6.58
N SER A 60 -10.47 -6.79 -6.61
CA SER A 60 -10.90 -5.73 -7.51
C SER A 60 -9.74 -4.81 -7.86
N ILE A 61 -9.73 -4.33 -9.10
CA ILE A 61 -8.93 -3.17 -9.46
C ILE A 61 -9.48 -1.94 -8.74
N ILE A 62 -8.59 -1.02 -8.36
CA ILE A 62 -8.95 0.30 -7.85
C ILE A 62 -8.44 1.40 -8.78
N THR A 63 -9.31 2.38 -9.06
CA THR A 63 -9.01 3.50 -9.98
C THR A 63 -8.95 4.79 -9.20
N ARG A 64 -7.94 5.62 -9.45
CA ARG A 64 -7.73 6.88 -8.72
C ARG A 64 -8.78 7.92 -9.12
N GLU A 65 -9.51 8.43 -8.13
CA GLU A 65 -10.51 9.51 -8.28
C GLU A 65 -10.05 10.82 -7.62
N GLY A 66 -9.16 10.74 -6.62
CA GLY A 66 -8.61 11.89 -5.91
C GLY A 66 -7.15 11.69 -5.50
N ARG A 67 -6.63 12.57 -4.64
CA ARG A 67 -5.24 12.45 -4.14
C ARG A 67 -5.02 11.10 -3.45
N ASP A 68 -5.93 10.70 -2.57
CA ASP A 68 -5.85 9.45 -1.82
C ASP A 68 -7.18 8.67 -1.87
N THR A 69 -8.03 9.00 -2.85
CA THR A 69 -9.37 8.43 -3.03
C THR A 69 -9.41 7.60 -4.30
N PHE A 70 -9.92 6.39 -4.19
CA PHE A 70 -9.98 5.42 -5.27
C PHE A 70 -11.35 4.77 -5.35
N PHE A 71 -11.84 4.54 -6.57
CA PHE A 71 -13.03 3.77 -6.84
C PHE A 71 -12.71 2.28 -6.92
N ILE A 72 -13.51 1.44 -6.26
CA ILE A 72 -13.38 -0.02 -6.26
C ILE A 72 -14.33 -0.57 -7.34
N VAL A 73 -13.75 -1.03 -8.45
CA VAL A 73 -14.50 -1.33 -9.69
C VAL A 73 -15.52 -2.46 -9.52
N GLU A 74 -15.10 -3.63 -9.04
CA GLU A 74 -15.95 -4.83 -8.99
C GLU A 74 -17.05 -4.72 -7.92
N PHE A 75 -16.81 -3.90 -6.89
CA PHE A 75 -17.73 -3.76 -5.75
C PHE A 75 -18.52 -2.45 -5.75
N ASN A 76 -18.35 -1.60 -6.77
CA ASN A 76 -18.94 -0.27 -6.86
C ASN A 76 -18.78 0.52 -5.55
N GLY A 77 -17.56 0.53 -5.02
CA GLY A 77 -17.24 1.09 -3.70
C GLY A 77 -16.19 2.19 -3.77
N ILE A 78 -15.79 2.70 -2.61
CA ILE A 78 -14.74 3.70 -2.46
C ILE A 78 -13.70 3.25 -1.43
N ALA A 79 -12.44 3.49 -1.74
CA ALA A 79 -11.31 3.34 -0.84
C ALA A 79 -10.65 4.72 -0.63
N ILE A 80 -10.53 5.14 0.62
CA ILE A 80 -9.92 6.41 1.02
C ILE A 80 -8.71 6.09 1.88
N PHE A 81 -7.52 6.29 1.34
CA PHE A 81 -6.28 6.12 2.08
C PHE A 81 -6.03 7.34 2.97
N LYS A 82 -5.59 7.07 4.20
CA LYS A 82 -5.28 8.08 5.21
C LYS A 82 -3.77 8.14 5.42
N ARG A 83 -3.29 9.37 5.60
CA ARG A 83 -1.87 9.66 5.86
C ARG A 83 -1.66 10.05 7.31
N ASP A 84 -0.51 9.69 7.85
CA ASP A 84 -0.07 10.11 9.18
C ASP A 84 0.51 11.54 9.20
N SER A 85 1.01 11.97 10.35
CA SER A 85 1.67 13.27 10.52
C SER A 85 2.99 13.42 9.74
N ALA A 86 3.55 12.31 9.24
CA ALA A 86 4.72 12.29 8.38
C ALA A 86 4.36 12.19 6.88
N ASP A 87 3.08 12.42 6.54
CA ASP A 87 2.51 12.34 5.19
C ASP A 87 2.62 10.92 4.57
N LYS A 88 2.77 9.87 5.39
CA LYS A 88 2.83 8.47 4.94
C LYS A 88 1.46 7.81 5.00
N VAL A 89 1.09 7.08 3.96
CA VAL A 89 -0.13 6.26 3.95
C VAL A 89 -0.02 5.16 5.01
N ASN A 90 -0.90 5.21 6.02
CA ASN A 90 -0.87 4.31 7.17
C ASN A 90 -2.22 3.65 7.49
N ALA A 91 -3.29 4.04 6.79
CA ALA A 91 -4.62 3.48 7.00
C ALA A 91 -5.48 3.59 5.74
N VAL A 92 -6.58 2.84 5.71
CA VAL A 92 -7.57 2.86 4.64
C VAL A 92 -8.97 2.79 5.23
N HIS A 93 -9.85 3.62 4.70
CA HIS A 93 -11.29 3.55 4.90
C HIS A 93 -11.92 2.98 3.63
N ILE A 94 -12.79 1.97 3.75
CA ILE A 94 -13.44 1.31 2.61
C ILE A 94 -14.94 1.32 2.82
N GLU A 95 -15.68 1.76 1.82
CA GLU A 95 -17.13 1.55 1.73
C GLU A 95 -17.42 0.70 0.49
N ALA A 96 -17.90 -0.53 0.69
CA ALA A 96 -18.18 -1.46 -0.38
C ALA A 96 -19.24 -2.49 0.06
N GLY A 97 -20.19 -2.81 -0.83
CA GLY A 97 -21.20 -3.84 -0.55
C GLY A 97 -22.07 -3.58 0.69
N GLY A 98 -22.24 -2.31 1.09
CA GLY A 98 -22.99 -1.92 2.29
C GLY A 98 -22.20 -2.00 3.61
N TYR A 99 -20.91 -2.34 3.56
CA TYR A 99 -20.03 -2.35 4.72
C TYR A 99 -19.10 -1.14 4.73
N VAL A 100 -18.74 -0.69 5.93
CA VAL A 100 -17.74 0.33 6.17
C VAL A 100 -16.63 -0.29 6.99
N LEU A 101 -15.40 -0.23 6.48
CA LEU A 101 -14.22 -0.84 7.08
C LEU A 101 -13.12 0.20 7.28
N GLU A 102 -12.42 0.11 8.41
CA GLU A 102 -11.32 0.99 8.77
C GLU A 102 -10.10 0.13 9.11
N GLY A 103 -9.13 0.11 8.21
CA GLY A 103 -7.94 -0.74 8.30
C GLY A 103 -6.68 0.07 8.56
N LYS A 104 -5.76 -0.48 9.35
CA LYS A 104 -4.41 0.06 9.51
C LYS A 104 -3.44 -0.69 8.62
N LYS A 105 -2.54 0.05 7.95
CA LYS A 105 -1.48 -0.53 7.15
C LYS A 105 -0.51 -1.26 8.07
N GLN A 106 -0.25 -2.53 7.77
CA GLN A 106 0.75 -3.31 8.47
C GLN A 106 2.12 -2.75 8.12
N GLU A 107 2.86 -2.34 9.14
CA GLU A 107 4.24 -1.92 8.97
C GLU A 107 5.06 -3.14 8.54
N LYS A 108 5.73 -3.03 7.38
CA LYS A 108 6.81 -3.96 7.05
C LYS A 108 7.98 -3.57 7.96
N GLU A 109 8.21 -4.33 9.03
CA GLU A 109 9.45 -4.25 9.78
C GLU A 109 10.60 -4.32 8.78
N SER A 110 11.29 -3.20 8.59
CA SER A 110 12.38 -3.09 7.63
C SER A 110 13.59 -3.84 8.20
N GLY A 111 13.69 -5.13 7.92
CA GLY A 111 14.95 -5.86 7.88
C GLY A 111 15.82 -5.80 9.13
N GLY A 112 15.40 -6.49 10.19
CA GLY A 112 16.32 -7.16 11.11
C GLY A 112 16.42 -8.66 10.77
N VAL A 113 16.86 -9.03 9.57
CA VAL A 113 17.30 -10.42 9.31
C VAL A 113 18.66 -10.64 9.97
N ALA A 114 18.67 -10.66 11.30
CA ALA A 114 19.76 -11.21 12.09
C ALA A 114 19.16 -12.15 13.13
N ALA A 115 19.56 -13.42 13.06
CA ALA A 115 19.30 -14.49 14.03
C ALA A 115 17.97 -15.27 13.95
N TYR A 116 17.70 -15.92 12.82
CA TYR A 116 17.02 -17.24 12.82
C TYR A 116 17.92 -18.35 12.25
N PHE A 117 19.22 -18.26 12.50
CA PHE A 117 20.11 -19.43 12.48
C PHE A 117 20.69 -19.63 13.88
N PHE A 118 19.86 -20.08 14.82
CA PHE A 118 20.40 -20.79 15.98
C PHE A 118 19.43 -21.86 16.49
N GLN A 119 19.92 -23.10 16.38
CA GLN A 119 19.76 -24.19 17.34
C GLN A 119 18.45 -24.98 17.35
N LYS A 120 18.45 -26.05 16.56
CA LYS A 120 18.06 -27.36 17.10
C LYS A 120 18.89 -28.48 16.45
N LYS A 121 20.14 -28.60 16.90
CA LYS A 121 20.98 -29.78 16.65
C LYS A 121 20.76 -30.77 17.80
N ASP A 122 20.01 -31.81 17.47
CA ASP A 122 19.99 -33.15 18.04
C ASP A 122 19.84 -33.32 19.56
N SER A 123 18.61 -33.57 19.99
CA SER A 123 18.32 -34.30 21.22
C SER A 123 17.55 -35.59 20.91
N GLY A 124 18.29 -36.70 20.83
CA GLY A 124 17.87 -38.01 21.32
C GLY A 124 17.09 -38.94 20.38
N PHE A 125 17.77 -39.95 19.84
CA PHE A 125 17.14 -41.26 19.64
C PHE A 125 18.10 -42.37 20.09
N PHE A 126 17.98 -42.74 21.37
CA PHE A 126 18.49 -43.99 21.90
C PHE A 126 17.87 -45.15 21.11
N ARG A 127 18.66 -45.80 20.25
CA ARG A 127 18.33 -47.13 19.74
C ARG A 127 18.92 -48.17 20.69
N LYS A 128 18.05 -48.98 21.28
CA LYS A 128 18.40 -50.25 21.93
C LYS A 128 19.20 -51.11 20.96
N GLU A 129 20.36 -51.61 21.38
CA GLU A 129 20.89 -52.86 20.84
C GLU A 129 21.21 -53.82 21.98
N LYS A 130 20.58 -55.00 21.84
CA LYS A 130 20.87 -56.26 22.53
C LYS A 130 22.33 -56.63 22.28
N ALA A 131 23.04 -57.04 23.33
CA ALA A 131 24.13 -58.00 23.21
C ALA A 131 23.99 -59.00 24.36
N LEU A 132 23.55 -60.20 24.00
CA LEU A 132 23.55 -61.41 24.80
C LEU A 132 24.27 -62.40 23.90
N GLU A 133 25.55 -62.66 24.19
CA GLU A 133 26.33 -63.86 23.87
C GLU A 133 27.57 -63.85 24.77
#